data_AF-A0AAV3RHI3-F1
#
_entry.id   AF-A0AAV3RHI3-F1
#
_cell.length_a   1.000
_cell.length_b   1.000
_cell.length_c   1.000
_cell.angle_alpha   90.00
_cell.angle_beta   90.00
_cell.angle_gamma   90.00
#
_symmetry.space_group_name_H-M   'P 1'
#
loop_
_entity.id
_entity.type
_entity.pdbx_description
1 polymer ?
#
loop_
_entity_poly.entity_id
_entity_poly.type
_entity_poly.pdbx_seq_one_letter_code
_entity_poly.pdbx_strand_id
1 'polypeptide(L)'
;MASSPQTNIPLPPDPGGNSQGNEDILPPVPIHIVTQPNQLPVEFLEPTPLTKIIIGFDCEGVDLCRHGTLCIMQLAFPDAIYLVDAIEGGDSLVKACKPALESTYITKVIHDCKRDSEALYYQFGIKLHNVVDTQIAYSLIKEQEGQKRLPDDYISFVTLLADPQYCGVAYAEKEEVRFLLRKDPNFWTYRPLSEQMVRAAADDVRFLPSIYHKMVEKLNHRSLWHLAVRGALYCRCFCHSNNNYADWPPLPPVPENLISEKNMLEEEILSVLDVPNGKMGRIIGRKGATILAIKDSCDAEIIIGGSKGPPDKLFIIGPVKQVRKAEAMLRGRMMDIP
;
A
#
# COMPACT_ATOMS: atom_id res chain seq x y z
N MET A 1 -6.85 -33.27 -17.32
CA MET A 1 -6.08 -32.04 -17.04
C MET A 1 -7.03 -31.08 -16.36
N ALA A 2 -6.74 -30.64 -15.13
CA ALA A 2 -7.54 -29.58 -14.50
C ALA A 2 -7.33 -28.29 -15.31
N SER A 3 -8.41 -27.58 -15.63
CA SER A 3 -8.33 -26.27 -16.28
C SER A 3 -7.58 -25.29 -15.37
N SER A 4 -6.71 -24.46 -15.94
CA SER A 4 -6.07 -23.38 -15.19
C SER A 4 -7.13 -22.48 -14.54
N PRO A 5 -6.92 -22.02 -13.30
CA PRO A 5 -7.86 -21.11 -12.65
C PRO A 5 -7.96 -19.81 -13.44
N GLN A 6 -9.15 -19.21 -13.45
CA GLN A 6 -9.43 -17.96 -14.18
C GLN A 6 -10.27 -17.00 -13.33
N THR A 7 -10.22 -15.71 -13.65
CA THR A 7 -11.03 -14.67 -13.01
C THR A 7 -11.32 -13.52 -13.98
N ASN A 8 -12.13 -12.54 -13.58
CA ASN A 8 -12.40 -11.34 -14.37
C ASN A 8 -11.69 -10.13 -13.75
N ILE A 9 -11.01 -9.34 -14.59
CA ILE A 9 -10.44 -8.05 -14.23
C ILE A 9 -11.36 -6.95 -14.77
N PRO A 10 -11.82 -5.98 -13.94
CA PRO A 10 -12.62 -4.87 -14.44
C PRO A 10 -11.83 -3.98 -15.38
N LEU A 11 -12.47 -3.47 -16.43
CA LEU A 11 -11.84 -2.54 -17.36
C LEU A 11 -11.50 -1.19 -16.72
N PRO A 12 -10.48 -0.49 -17.24
CA PRO A 12 -10.38 0.96 -17.10
C PRO A 12 -11.63 1.64 -17.70
N PRO A 13 -12.06 2.81 -17.20
CA PRO A 13 -13.09 3.61 -17.87
C PRO A 13 -12.63 4.03 -19.27
N ASP A 14 -13.53 3.97 -20.26
CA ASP A 14 -13.26 4.35 -21.64
C ASP A 14 -13.28 5.90 -21.77
N PRO A 15 -12.29 6.58 -22.42
CA PRO A 15 -12.15 8.04 -22.39
C PRO A 15 -13.25 8.86 -23.12
N GLY A 16 -14.38 8.25 -23.50
CA GLY A 16 -15.46 8.92 -24.24
C GLY A 16 -16.81 8.21 -24.25
N GLY A 17 -17.03 7.19 -23.40
CA GLY A 17 -18.26 6.40 -23.38
C GLY A 17 -19.25 6.86 -22.31
N ASN A 18 -20.52 7.08 -22.70
CA ASN A 18 -21.62 7.22 -21.74
C ASN A 18 -21.72 5.95 -20.90
N SER A 19 -21.50 6.07 -19.60
CA SER A 19 -21.70 5.01 -18.61
C SER A 19 -23.20 4.71 -18.45
N GLN A 20 -23.75 3.87 -19.32
CA GLN A 20 -25.02 3.20 -19.12
C GLN A 20 -24.82 1.69 -19.20
N GLY A 21 -25.28 1.02 -18.15
CA GLY A 21 -25.07 -0.39 -17.84
C GLY A 21 -25.13 -1.34 -19.04
N ASN A 22 -23.97 -1.93 -19.31
CA ASN A 22 -23.80 -3.36 -19.47
C ASN A 22 -22.35 -3.63 -19.07
N GLU A 23 -22.14 -4.42 -18.03
CA GLU A 23 -20.85 -5.06 -17.82
C GLU A 23 -20.62 -5.97 -19.03
N ASP A 24 -19.93 -5.46 -20.04
CA ASP A 24 -19.38 -6.31 -21.09
C ASP A 24 -18.45 -7.30 -20.39
N ILE A 25 -18.95 -8.51 -20.17
CA ILE A 25 -18.23 -9.60 -19.53
C ILE A 25 -17.02 -9.89 -20.40
N LEU A 26 -15.88 -9.31 -20.05
CA LEU A 26 -14.61 -9.65 -20.67
C LEU A 26 -14.34 -11.15 -20.53
N PRO A 27 -13.60 -11.74 -21.48
CA PRO A 27 -13.15 -13.10 -21.32
C PRO A 27 -12.34 -13.22 -20.02
N PRO A 28 -12.54 -14.30 -19.26
CA PRO A 28 -11.85 -14.49 -18.00
C PRO A 28 -10.35 -14.65 -18.26
N VAL A 29 -9.55 -13.94 -17.47
CA VAL A 29 -8.08 -13.96 -17.53
C VAL A 29 -7.54 -15.13 -16.71
N PRO A 30 -6.41 -15.73 -17.12
CA PRO A 30 -5.78 -16.79 -16.35
C PRO A 30 -5.19 -16.30 -15.02
N ILE A 31 -5.20 -17.18 -14.03
CA ILE A 31 -4.42 -17.06 -12.80
C ILE A 31 -3.27 -18.07 -12.86
N HIS A 32 -2.04 -17.58 -12.79
CA HIS A 32 -0.83 -18.38 -12.83
C HIS A 32 -0.24 -18.53 -11.43
N ILE A 33 -0.03 -19.76 -10.97
CA ILE A 33 0.80 -20.03 -9.80
C ILE A 33 2.25 -20.10 -10.29
N VAL A 34 3.08 -19.19 -9.79
CA VAL A 34 4.46 -19.00 -10.23
C VAL A 34 5.38 -19.57 -9.15
N THR A 35 6.16 -20.58 -9.51
CA THR A 35 7.19 -21.18 -8.66
C THR A 35 8.60 -21.01 -9.24
N GLN A 36 8.73 -20.51 -10.48
CA GLN A 36 9.98 -20.24 -11.17
C GLN A 36 9.94 -18.87 -11.87
N PRO A 37 11.06 -18.12 -11.92
CA PRO A 37 11.07 -16.77 -12.49
C PRO A 37 10.59 -16.70 -13.94
N ASN A 38 10.93 -17.67 -14.78
CA ASN A 38 10.58 -17.70 -16.20
C ASN A 38 9.06 -17.86 -16.50
N GLN A 39 8.24 -18.05 -15.47
CA GLN A 39 6.78 -18.05 -15.58
C GLN A 39 6.18 -16.64 -15.44
N LEU A 40 7.00 -15.63 -15.10
CA LEU A 40 6.59 -14.22 -15.05
C LEU A 40 6.79 -13.54 -16.42
N PRO A 41 6.05 -12.45 -16.70
CA PRO A 41 6.26 -11.66 -17.90
C PRO A 41 7.69 -11.12 -18.00
N VAL A 42 8.27 -11.14 -19.20
CA VAL A 42 9.65 -10.69 -19.44
C VAL A 42 9.79 -9.20 -19.12
N GLU A 43 8.80 -8.41 -19.50
CA GLU A 43 8.73 -6.98 -19.23
C GLU A 43 8.62 -6.62 -17.73
N PHE A 44 8.20 -7.59 -16.90
CA PHE A 44 8.25 -7.45 -15.44
C PHE A 44 9.65 -7.76 -14.90
N LEU A 45 10.28 -8.85 -15.36
CA LEU A 45 11.64 -9.23 -14.93
C LEU A 45 12.71 -8.25 -15.43
N GLU A 46 12.49 -7.67 -16.61
CA GLU A 46 13.42 -6.79 -17.31
C GLU A 46 12.74 -5.45 -17.65
N PRO A 47 12.41 -4.61 -16.65
CA PRO A 47 11.69 -3.36 -16.89
C PRO A 47 12.56 -2.36 -17.66
N THR A 48 11.97 -1.73 -18.67
CA THR A 48 12.67 -0.75 -19.53
C THR A 48 11.91 0.58 -19.59
N PRO A 49 12.58 1.70 -19.91
CA PRO A 49 11.89 2.98 -20.10
C PRO A 49 10.91 3.01 -21.28
N LEU A 50 11.00 2.04 -22.20
CA LEU A 50 10.13 1.94 -23.39
C LEU A 50 8.73 1.41 -23.05
N THR A 51 8.62 0.64 -21.97
CA THR A 51 7.37 0.00 -21.56
C THR A 51 7.00 0.45 -20.16
N LYS A 52 5.93 1.23 -20.05
CA LYS A 52 5.32 1.60 -18.78
C LYS A 52 4.20 0.61 -18.46
N ILE A 53 4.26 -0.03 -17.30
CA ILE A 53 3.27 -1.03 -16.87
C ILE A 53 2.65 -0.59 -15.56
N ILE A 54 1.36 -0.86 -15.38
CA ILE A 54 0.65 -0.67 -14.13
C ILE A 54 0.17 -2.05 -13.68
N ILE A 55 0.48 -2.41 -12.44
CA ILE A 55 0.05 -3.68 -11.85
C ILE A 55 -0.66 -3.44 -10.52
N GLY A 56 -1.66 -4.25 -10.22
CA GLY A 56 -2.12 -4.44 -8.84
C GLY A 56 -1.10 -5.28 -8.08
N PHE A 57 -0.79 -4.91 -6.85
CA PHE A 57 0.20 -5.60 -6.02
C PHE A 57 -0.28 -5.73 -4.58
N ASP A 58 -0.05 -6.90 -4.00
CA ASP A 58 -0.28 -7.20 -2.59
C ASP A 58 0.70 -8.30 -2.14
N CYS A 59 0.83 -8.48 -0.82
CA CYS A 59 1.54 -9.62 -0.24
C CYS A 59 0.72 -10.27 0.88
N GLU A 60 0.82 -11.59 0.99
CA GLU A 60 0.19 -12.33 2.09
C GLU A 60 1.19 -13.28 2.75
N GLY A 61 0.99 -13.53 4.05
CA GLY A 61 1.94 -14.33 4.84
C GLY A 61 1.58 -14.50 6.31
N VAL A 62 2.51 -15.07 7.08
CA VAL A 62 2.38 -15.26 8.53
C VAL A 62 2.96 -14.03 9.24
N ASP A 63 2.11 -13.30 9.96
CA ASP A 63 2.45 -12.02 10.62
C ASP A 63 3.32 -11.13 9.72
N LEU A 64 2.85 -10.89 8.49
CA LEU A 64 3.61 -10.28 7.41
C LEU A 64 4.27 -8.95 7.85
N CYS A 65 5.57 -9.01 8.14
CA CYS A 65 6.42 -7.90 8.61
C CYS A 65 7.90 -8.29 8.51
N ARG A 66 8.77 -7.50 9.15
CA ARG A 66 10.22 -7.76 9.24
C ARG A 66 10.61 -9.10 9.88
N HIS A 67 9.78 -9.64 10.77
CA HIS A 67 10.04 -10.88 11.53
C HIS A 67 9.09 -12.02 11.15
N GLY A 68 8.08 -11.72 10.33
CA GLY A 68 7.15 -12.71 9.82
C GLY A 68 7.70 -13.47 8.62
N THR A 69 6.80 -14.05 7.85
CA THR A 69 7.15 -14.81 6.64
C THR A 69 6.22 -14.40 5.51
N LEU A 70 6.79 -13.85 4.44
CA LEU A 70 6.06 -13.65 3.18
C LEU A 70 5.83 -15.03 2.54
N CYS A 71 4.58 -15.35 2.23
CA CYS A 71 4.21 -16.64 1.65
C CYS A 71 3.84 -16.54 0.16
N ILE A 72 3.28 -15.40 -0.25
CA ILE A 72 2.81 -15.18 -1.62
C ILE A 72 2.86 -13.68 -1.95
N MET A 73 3.25 -13.33 -3.18
CA MET A 73 2.99 -12.01 -3.75
C MET A 73 1.97 -12.13 -4.87
N GLN A 74 1.00 -11.22 -4.91
CA GLN A 74 -0.03 -11.22 -5.95
C GLN A 74 0.22 -10.07 -6.93
N LEU A 75 0.23 -10.37 -8.22
CA LEU A 75 0.45 -9.39 -9.29
C LEU A 75 -0.74 -9.43 -10.25
N ALA A 76 -1.52 -8.35 -10.34
CA ALA A 76 -2.58 -8.21 -11.32
C ALA A 76 -2.09 -7.39 -12.52
N PHE A 77 -1.96 -8.04 -13.67
CA PHE A 77 -1.73 -7.42 -14.98
C PHE A 77 -3.07 -7.24 -15.70
N PRO A 78 -3.15 -6.43 -16.77
CA PRO A 78 -4.40 -6.27 -17.52
C PRO A 78 -4.99 -7.57 -18.08
N ASP A 79 -4.13 -8.56 -18.36
CA ASP A 79 -4.46 -9.79 -19.09
C ASP A 79 -4.28 -11.08 -18.28
N ALA A 80 -3.73 -11.01 -17.06
CA ALA A 80 -3.47 -12.18 -16.21
C ALA A 80 -3.22 -11.79 -14.74
N ILE A 81 -3.36 -12.76 -13.84
CA ILE A 81 -2.91 -12.64 -12.45
C ILE A 81 -1.79 -13.64 -12.19
N TYR A 82 -0.72 -13.20 -11.55
CA TYR A 82 0.40 -14.04 -11.14
C TYR A 82 0.47 -14.11 -9.62
N LEU A 83 0.36 -15.33 -9.10
CA LEU A 83 0.51 -15.66 -7.70
C LEU A 83 1.92 -16.21 -7.49
N VAL A 84 2.85 -15.34 -7.08
CA VAL A 84 4.26 -15.66 -6.86
C VAL A 84 4.40 -16.39 -5.55
N ASP A 85 4.66 -17.69 -5.62
CA ASP A 85 4.76 -18.57 -4.47
C ASP A 85 6.13 -18.48 -3.81
N ALA A 86 6.25 -17.68 -2.75
CA ALA A 86 7.50 -17.49 -2.03
C ALA A 86 7.93 -18.72 -1.21
N ILE A 87 7.00 -19.65 -0.92
CA ILE A 87 7.31 -20.87 -0.18
C ILE A 87 7.91 -21.93 -1.11
N GLU A 88 7.24 -22.23 -2.23
CA GLU A 88 7.70 -23.26 -3.17
C GLU A 88 8.82 -22.75 -4.10
N GLY A 89 8.74 -21.49 -4.55
CA GLY A 89 9.78 -20.87 -5.39
C GLY A 89 10.96 -20.28 -4.61
N GLY A 90 10.79 -20.10 -3.29
CA GLY A 90 11.81 -19.62 -2.37
C GLY A 90 12.34 -18.20 -2.65
N ASP A 91 13.38 -17.84 -1.90
CA ASP A 91 14.08 -16.55 -1.99
C ASP A 91 14.46 -16.14 -3.41
N SER A 92 14.90 -17.09 -4.22
CA SER A 92 15.39 -16.83 -5.57
C SER A 92 14.30 -16.27 -6.47
N LEU A 93 13.06 -16.77 -6.34
CA LEU A 93 11.91 -16.30 -7.08
C LEU A 93 11.53 -14.88 -6.64
N VAL A 94 11.43 -14.64 -5.33
CA VAL A 94 11.07 -13.31 -4.80
C VAL A 94 12.11 -12.27 -5.21
N LYS A 95 13.40 -12.61 -5.12
CA LYS A 95 14.51 -11.73 -5.53
C LYS A 95 14.55 -11.50 -7.05
N ALA A 96 14.07 -12.43 -7.87
CA ALA A 96 13.92 -12.21 -9.31
C ALA A 96 12.91 -11.09 -9.65
N CYS A 97 11.94 -10.81 -8.76
CA CYS A 97 11.00 -9.70 -8.92
C CYS A 97 11.61 -8.33 -8.56
N LYS A 98 12.79 -8.29 -7.95
CA LYS A 98 13.42 -7.03 -7.46
C LYS A 98 13.54 -5.96 -8.55
N PRO A 99 14.02 -6.24 -9.79
CA PRO A 99 14.09 -5.22 -10.84
C PRO A 99 12.75 -4.53 -11.06
N ALA A 100 11.65 -5.28 -11.08
CA ALA A 100 10.30 -4.78 -11.27
C ALA A 100 9.81 -3.91 -10.10
N LEU A 101 9.99 -4.44 -8.88
CA LEU A 101 9.48 -3.83 -7.66
C LEU A 101 10.20 -2.52 -7.30
N GLU A 102 11.48 -2.41 -7.68
CA GLU A 102 12.29 -1.19 -7.50
C GLU A 102 12.23 -0.24 -8.72
N SER A 103 11.57 -0.63 -9.81
CA SER A 103 11.54 0.17 -11.06
C SER A 103 10.61 1.38 -11.00
N THR A 104 11.04 2.48 -11.66
CA THR A 104 10.25 3.68 -11.99
C THR A 104 9.38 3.51 -13.23
N TYR A 105 9.53 2.40 -13.96
CA TYR A 105 8.78 2.09 -15.18
C TYR A 105 7.54 1.24 -14.91
N ILE A 106 7.50 0.58 -13.75
CA ILE A 106 6.35 -0.22 -13.30
C ILE A 106 5.69 0.49 -12.13
N THR A 107 4.41 0.84 -12.26
CA THR A 107 3.60 1.39 -11.18
C THR A 107 2.96 0.25 -10.41
N LYS A 108 3.20 0.19 -9.10
CA LYS A 108 2.57 -0.79 -8.21
C LYS A 108 1.39 -0.11 -7.53
N VAL A 109 0.18 -0.51 -7.89
CA VAL A 109 -1.05 -0.07 -7.23
C VAL A 109 -1.29 -1.00 -6.05
N ILE A 110 -1.29 -0.44 -4.84
CA ILE A 110 -1.39 -1.19 -3.58
C ILE A 110 -2.49 -0.55 -2.72
N HIS A 111 -3.05 -1.29 -1.78
CA HIS A 111 -3.89 -0.73 -0.73
C HIS A 111 -3.19 -0.86 0.63
N ASP A 112 -2.73 0.26 1.21
CA ASP A 112 -1.95 0.29 2.46
C ASP A 112 -0.61 -0.49 2.40
N CYS A 113 0.33 0.01 1.59
CA CYS A 113 1.58 -0.68 1.25
C CYS A 113 2.63 -0.85 2.38
N LYS A 114 2.35 -0.37 3.60
CA LYS A 114 3.39 -0.21 4.65
C LYS A 114 3.97 -1.55 5.10
N ARG A 115 3.13 -2.59 5.25
CA ARG A 115 3.54 -3.92 5.73
C ARG A 115 4.14 -4.76 4.61
N ASP A 116 3.64 -4.64 3.39
CA ASP A 116 4.24 -5.26 2.19
C ASP A 116 5.68 -4.77 2.02
N SER A 117 5.87 -3.44 2.06
CA SER A 117 7.19 -2.82 1.97
C SER A 117 8.12 -3.28 3.10
N GLU A 118 7.62 -3.37 4.34
CA GLU A 118 8.40 -3.86 5.47
C GLU A 118 8.89 -5.29 5.27
N ALA A 119 7.99 -6.20 4.87
CA ALA A 119 8.33 -7.59 4.62
C ALA A 119 9.37 -7.72 3.49
N LEU A 120 9.11 -7.07 2.35
CA LEU A 120 10.03 -7.08 1.19
C LEU A 120 11.42 -6.53 1.54
N TYR A 121 11.46 -5.44 2.29
CA TYR A 121 12.71 -4.78 2.66
C TYR A 121 13.57 -5.64 3.59
N TYR A 122 13.00 -6.15 4.69
CA TYR A 122 13.78 -6.90 5.69
C TYR A 122 14.04 -8.35 5.30
N GLN A 123 13.10 -9.01 4.62
CA GLN A 123 13.25 -10.42 4.26
C GLN A 123 14.06 -10.60 2.96
N PHE A 124 13.93 -9.69 1.99
CA PHE A 124 14.53 -9.86 0.65
C PHE A 124 15.41 -8.70 0.19
N GLY A 125 15.53 -7.62 0.97
CA GLY A 125 16.31 -6.44 0.59
C GLY A 125 15.71 -5.68 -0.59
N ILE A 126 14.39 -5.73 -0.78
CA ILE A 126 13.66 -5.09 -1.88
C ILE A 126 13.00 -3.79 -1.39
N LYS A 127 13.22 -2.69 -2.12
CA LYS A 127 12.65 -1.36 -1.83
C LYS A 127 11.55 -1.03 -2.82
N LEU A 128 10.29 -1.12 -2.40
CA LEU A 128 9.18 -0.72 -3.26
C LEU A 128 9.35 0.74 -3.73
N HIS A 129 9.22 0.94 -5.03
CA HIS A 129 9.34 2.23 -5.68
C HIS A 129 8.18 2.47 -6.65
N ASN A 130 7.83 3.72 -6.95
CA ASN A 130 6.71 4.05 -7.86
C ASN A 130 5.39 3.34 -7.46
N VAL A 131 5.04 3.51 -6.18
CA VAL A 131 3.82 2.97 -5.58
C VAL A 131 2.71 4.01 -5.63
N VAL A 132 1.51 3.56 -6.00
CA VAL A 132 0.28 4.30 -5.84
C VAL A 132 -0.58 3.59 -4.80
N ASP A 133 -0.70 4.21 -3.63
CA ASP A 133 -1.48 3.67 -2.53
C ASP A 133 -2.93 4.18 -2.61
N THR A 134 -3.87 3.27 -2.85
CA THR A 134 -5.29 3.58 -3.03
C THR A 134 -5.94 4.13 -1.76
N GLN A 135 -5.44 3.81 -0.57
CA GLN A 135 -5.93 4.37 0.69
C GLN A 135 -5.56 5.86 0.80
N ILE A 136 -4.32 6.21 0.41
CA ILE A 136 -3.87 7.60 0.34
C ILE A 136 -4.66 8.37 -0.72
N ALA A 137 -4.81 7.79 -1.91
CA ALA A 137 -5.56 8.40 -3.00
C ALA A 137 -7.01 8.71 -2.61
N TYR A 138 -7.68 7.78 -1.92
CA TYR A 138 -9.02 8.00 -1.40
C TYR A 138 -9.08 9.19 -0.44
N SER A 139 -8.20 9.26 0.56
CA SER A 139 -8.16 10.38 1.50
C SER A 139 -7.92 11.72 0.81
N LEU A 140 -7.04 11.76 -0.19
CA LEU A 140 -6.78 12.97 -0.98
C LEU A 140 -7.99 13.41 -1.81
N ILE A 141 -8.74 12.47 -2.41
CA ILE A 141 -9.99 12.79 -3.12
C ILE A 141 -11.00 13.43 -2.16
N LYS A 142 -11.18 12.85 -0.96
CA LYS A 142 -12.09 13.39 0.07
C LYS A 142 -11.66 14.80 0.52
N GLU A 143 -10.37 15.03 0.68
CA GLU A 143 -9.82 16.35 1.04
C GLU A 143 -10.11 17.39 -0.05
N GLN A 144 -9.95 17.04 -1.33
CA GLN A 144 -10.30 17.91 -2.46
C GLN A 144 -11.79 18.28 -2.47
N GLU A 145 -12.66 17.37 -2.03
CA GLU A 145 -14.11 17.58 -1.90
C GLU A 145 -14.48 18.42 -0.67
N GLY A 146 -13.49 18.90 0.09
CA GLY A 146 -13.69 19.74 1.28
C GLY A 146 -14.01 18.95 2.55
N GLN A 147 -13.88 17.62 2.54
CA GLN A 147 -14.07 16.82 3.75
C GLN A 147 -12.83 16.93 4.64
N LYS A 148 -13.05 17.25 5.91
CA LYS A 148 -11.96 17.33 6.89
C LYS A 148 -11.41 15.93 7.14
N ARG A 149 -10.09 15.78 7.04
CA ARG A 149 -9.39 14.56 7.46
C ARG A 149 -9.64 14.31 8.95
N LEU A 150 -10.29 13.19 9.27
CA LEU A 150 -10.43 12.74 10.64
C LEU A 150 -9.21 11.89 11.02
N PRO A 151 -8.68 12.02 12.26
CA PRO A 151 -7.62 11.14 12.73
C PRO A 151 -8.07 9.67 12.64
N ASP A 152 -7.19 8.83 12.11
CA ASP A 152 -7.41 7.38 11.99
C ASP A 152 -8.59 6.93 11.10
N ASP A 153 -9.11 7.82 10.25
CA ASP A 153 -10.14 7.50 9.25
C ASP A 153 -9.52 6.90 7.98
N TYR A 154 -9.16 5.62 8.08
CA TYR A 154 -8.64 4.84 6.97
C TYR A 154 -9.73 3.96 6.36
N ILE A 155 -10.02 4.16 5.08
CA ILE A 155 -10.93 3.28 4.36
C ILE A 155 -10.30 1.88 4.22
N SER A 156 -11.07 0.83 4.49
CA SER A 156 -10.66 -0.54 4.24
C SER A 156 -10.79 -0.88 2.75
N PHE A 157 -9.99 -1.82 2.25
CA PHE A 157 -10.09 -2.26 0.85
C PHE A 157 -11.50 -2.75 0.49
N VAL A 158 -12.17 -3.48 1.39
CA VAL A 158 -13.55 -3.96 1.14
C VAL A 158 -14.55 -2.81 1.08
N THR A 159 -14.42 -1.82 1.96
CA THR A 159 -15.26 -0.61 1.91
C THR A 159 -15.00 0.17 0.63
N LEU A 160 -13.74 0.24 0.17
CA LEU A 160 -13.39 0.89 -1.09
C LEU A 160 -14.00 0.17 -2.31
N LEU A 161 -13.98 -1.15 -2.34
CA LEU A 161 -14.63 -1.94 -3.39
C LEU A 161 -16.14 -1.75 -3.42
N ALA A 162 -16.77 -1.66 -2.24
CA ALA A 162 -18.21 -1.46 -2.13
C ALA A 162 -18.65 -0.05 -2.55
N ASP A 163 -17.75 0.93 -2.59
CA ASP A 163 -18.06 2.29 -3.00
C ASP A 163 -18.43 2.34 -4.50
N PRO A 164 -19.66 2.76 -4.86
CA PRO A 164 -20.14 2.81 -6.25
C PRO A 164 -19.31 3.70 -7.17
N GLN A 165 -18.56 4.66 -6.62
CA GLN A 165 -17.70 5.54 -7.41
C GLN A 165 -16.50 4.81 -8.00
N TYR A 166 -16.11 3.65 -7.44
CA TYR A 166 -14.92 2.90 -7.85
C TYR A 166 -15.28 1.51 -8.38
N CYS A 167 -15.89 0.64 -7.59
CA CYS A 167 -16.27 -0.69 -8.06
C CYS A 167 -17.75 -1.00 -7.85
N GLY A 168 -18.36 -0.51 -6.77
CA GLY A 168 -19.76 -0.87 -6.43
C GLY A 168 -19.96 -2.36 -6.16
N VAL A 169 -18.88 -3.09 -5.87
CA VAL A 169 -18.91 -4.54 -5.66
C VAL A 169 -19.03 -4.81 -4.17
N ALA A 170 -20.20 -5.27 -3.74
CA ALA A 170 -20.43 -5.70 -2.37
C ALA A 170 -19.75 -7.06 -2.14
N TYR A 171 -18.65 -7.06 -1.40
CA TYR A 171 -17.81 -8.24 -1.21
C TYR A 171 -18.23 -9.10 0.00
N ALA A 172 -19.49 -9.56 0.03
CA ALA A 172 -20.02 -10.33 1.16
C ALA A 172 -19.28 -11.67 1.39
N GLU A 173 -18.84 -12.34 0.31
CA GLU A 173 -18.19 -13.67 0.38
C GLU A 173 -16.78 -13.62 1.00
N LYS A 174 -16.12 -12.46 1.06
CA LYS A 174 -14.77 -12.30 1.64
C LYS A 174 -14.77 -12.15 3.15
N GLU A 175 -15.89 -11.82 3.78
CA GLU A 175 -15.99 -11.81 5.25
C GLU A 175 -15.76 -13.23 5.80
N GLU A 176 -16.31 -14.26 5.17
CA GLU A 176 -16.16 -15.66 5.60
C GLU A 176 -14.72 -16.18 5.38
N VAL A 177 -14.13 -15.88 4.22
CA VAL A 177 -12.73 -16.24 3.94
C VAL A 177 -11.76 -15.47 4.85
N ARG A 178 -11.98 -14.17 5.08
CA ARG A 178 -11.17 -13.38 6.04
C ARG A 178 -11.37 -13.84 7.47
N PHE A 179 -12.55 -14.33 7.82
CA PHE A 179 -12.78 -14.95 9.11
C PHE A 179 -11.97 -16.24 9.28
N LEU A 180 -11.88 -17.08 8.25
CA LEU A 180 -11.02 -18.27 8.25
C LEU A 180 -9.53 -17.89 8.30
N LEU A 181 -9.09 -16.90 7.52
CA LEU A 181 -7.75 -16.33 7.56
C LEU A 181 -7.36 -15.87 8.98
N ARG A 182 -8.29 -15.26 9.72
CA ARG A 182 -8.07 -14.82 11.11
C ARG A 182 -7.99 -15.97 12.12
N LYS A 183 -8.53 -17.15 11.81
CA LYS A 183 -8.50 -18.32 12.70
C LYS A 183 -7.23 -19.13 12.56
N ASP A 184 -6.69 -19.20 11.35
CA ASP A 184 -5.48 -19.96 11.08
C ASP A 184 -4.33 -19.02 10.68
N PRO A 185 -3.42 -18.69 11.62
CA PRO A 185 -2.29 -17.81 11.32
C PRO A 185 -1.33 -18.41 10.28
N ASN A 186 -1.39 -19.72 10.02
CA ASN A 186 -0.55 -20.42 9.06
C ASN A 186 -1.25 -20.65 7.71
N PHE A 187 -2.45 -20.09 7.50
CA PHE A 187 -3.26 -20.32 6.30
C PHE A 187 -2.47 -20.22 5.00
N TRP A 188 -1.65 -19.17 4.85
CA TRP A 188 -0.87 -18.92 3.64
C TRP A 188 0.37 -19.82 3.47
N THR A 189 0.70 -20.66 4.45
CA THR A 189 1.85 -21.59 4.39
C THR A 189 1.52 -22.91 3.70
N TYR A 190 0.23 -23.30 3.62
CA TYR A 190 -0.16 -24.61 3.11
C TYR A 190 0.06 -24.74 1.61
N ARG A 191 0.52 -25.92 1.18
CA ARG A 191 0.74 -26.27 -0.23
C ARG A 191 0.19 -27.66 -0.57
N PRO A 192 -0.31 -27.88 -1.82
CA PRO A 192 -0.49 -26.87 -2.87
C PRO A 192 -1.56 -25.84 -2.48
N LEU A 193 -1.55 -24.64 -3.09
CA LEU A 193 -2.58 -23.63 -2.83
C LEU A 193 -3.95 -24.21 -3.16
N SER A 194 -4.89 -24.12 -2.22
CA SER A 194 -6.28 -24.54 -2.46
C SER A 194 -6.98 -23.56 -3.41
N GLU A 195 -8.07 -23.99 -4.05
CA GLU A 195 -8.87 -23.08 -4.90
C GLU A 195 -9.34 -21.83 -4.14
N GLN A 196 -9.66 -21.98 -2.85
CA GLN A 196 -10.06 -20.86 -2.00
C GLN A 196 -8.91 -19.87 -1.79
N MET A 197 -7.69 -20.36 -1.56
CA MET A 197 -6.49 -19.52 -1.42
C MET A 197 -6.21 -18.76 -2.72
N VAL A 198 -6.28 -19.45 -3.86
CA VAL A 198 -6.03 -18.86 -5.19
C VAL A 198 -7.05 -17.75 -5.48
N ARG A 199 -8.35 -17.99 -5.24
CA ARG A 199 -9.40 -16.98 -5.43
C ARG A 199 -9.20 -15.79 -4.50
N ALA A 200 -9.00 -16.05 -3.20
CA ALA A 200 -8.80 -14.99 -2.20
C ALA A 200 -7.62 -14.08 -2.56
N ALA A 201 -6.46 -14.67 -2.88
CA ALA A 201 -5.26 -13.94 -3.28
C ALA A 201 -5.50 -13.10 -4.56
N ALA A 202 -6.15 -13.68 -5.58
CA ALA A 202 -6.49 -12.94 -6.79
C ALA A 202 -7.43 -11.74 -6.52
N ASP A 203 -8.37 -11.91 -5.59
CA ASP A 203 -9.36 -10.88 -5.23
C ASP A 203 -8.76 -9.69 -4.47
N ASP A 204 -7.58 -9.83 -3.85
CA ASP A 204 -6.89 -8.71 -3.20
C ASP A 204 -6.27 -7.74 -4.23
N VAL A 205 -5.98 -8.19 -5.46
CA VAL A 205 -5.29 -7.36 -6.46
C VAL A 205 -6.06 -7.06 -7.73
N ARG A 206 -7.01 -7.91 -8.16
CA ARG A 206 -7.62 -7.82 -9.50
C ARG A 206 -8.38 -6.52 -9.78
N PHE A 207 -8.87 -5.85 -8.74
CA PHE A 207 -9.60 -4.59 -8.86
C PHE A 207 -8.68 -3.36 -8.82
N LEU A 208 -7.45 -3.49 -8.30
CA LEU A 208 -6.55 -2.36 -8.06
C LEU A 208 -6.23 -1.56 -9.33
N PRO A 209 -5.93 -2.17 -10.51
CA PRO A 209 -5.70 -1.41 -11.74
C PRO A 209 -6.89 -0.54 -12.15
N SER A 210 -8.11 -1.06 -12.09
CA SER A 210 -9.33 -0.30 -12.44
C SER A 210 -9.59 0.84 -11.44
N ILE A 211 -9.43 0.56 -10.14
CA ILE A 211 -9.54 1.57 -9.07
C ILE A 211 -8.53 2.69 -9.29
N TYR A 212 -7.28 2.34 -9.64
CA TYR A 212 -6.23 3.31 -9.94
C TYR A 212 -6.65 4.29 -11.02
N HIS A 213 -7.17 3.80 -12.16
CA HIS A 213 -7.58 4.68 -13.25
C HIS A 213 -8.69 5.65 -12.81
N LYS A 214 -9.70 5.15 -12.10
CA LYS A 214 -10.81 5.97 -11.58
C LYS A 214 -10.35 7.00 -10.54
N MET A 215 -9.38 6.65 -9.69
CA MET A 215 -8.84 7.58 -8.69
C MET A 215 -7.95 8.65 -9.31
N VAL A 216 -7.05 8.27 -10.22
CA VAL A 216 -6.13 9.21 -10.88
C VAL A 216 -6.89 10.24 -11.71
N GLU A 217 -7.99 9.84 -12.37
CA GLU A 217 -8.86 10.77 -13.10
C GLU A 217 -9.49 11.85 -12.19
N LYS A 218 -9.77 11.52 -10.92
CA LYS A 218 -10.38 12.43 -9.94
C LYS A 218 -9.38 13.35 -9.24
N LEU A 219 -8.09 13.03 -9.28
CA LEU A 219 -7.05 13.76 -8.55
C LEU A 219 -6.54 14.93 -9.37
N ASN A 220 -6.47 16.12 -8.76
CA ASN A 220 -5.84 17.27 -9.36
C ASN A 220 -4.29 17.17 -9.30
N HIS A 221 -3.58 18.03 -10.00
CA HIS A 221 -2.11 18.02 -10.06
C HIS A 221 -1.43 18.04 -8.69
N ARG A 222 -1.97 18.81 -7.74
CA ARG A 222 -1.44 18.90 -6.38
C ARG A 222 -1.60 17.58 -5.63
N SER A 223 -2.77 16.96 -5.69
CA SER A 223 -3.02 15.70 -5.02
C SER A 223 -2.31 14.52 -5.67
N LEU A 224 -2.12 14.54 -7.00
CA LEU A 224 -1.27 13.56 -7.68
C LEU A 224 0.17 13.62 -7.18
N TRP A 225 0.71 14.82 -6.97
CA TRP A 225 2.02 14.98 -6.35
C TRP A 225 2.04 14.46 -4.91
N HIS A 226 1.09 14.86 -4.06
CA HIS A 226 1.00 14.34 -2.68
C HIS A 226 0.86 12.82 -2.65
N LEU A 227 0.11 12.21 -3.57
CA LEU A 227 -0.03 10.76 -3.69
C LEU A 227 1.34 10.09 -3.95
N ALA A 228 2.12 10.64 -4.89
CA ALA A 228 3.45 10.11 -5.19
C ALA A 228 4.42 10.27 -4.01
N VAL A 229 4.43 11.44 -3.34
CA VAL A 229 5.29 11.68 -2.17
C VAL A 229 4.89 10.79 -1.00
N ARG A 230 3.60 10.75 -0.64
CA ARG A 230 3.11 9.96 0.49
C ARG A 230 3.22 8.45 0.23
N GLY A 231 3.03 7.99 -1.01
CA GLY A 231 3.30 6.61 -1.40
C GLY A 231 4.75 6.21 -1.14
N ALA A 232 5.70 7.08 -1.52
CA ALA A 232 7.12 6.86 -1.22
C ALA A 232 7.43 6.91 0.29
N LEU A 233 6.78 7.79 1.05
CA LEU A 233 6.94 7.86 2.51
C LEU A 233 6.33 6.63 3.22
N TYR A 234 5.18 6.13 2.76
CA TYR A 234 4.57 4.90 3.29
C TYR A 234 5.48 3.69 3.05
N CYS A 235 6.07 3.56 1.85
CA CYS A 235 7.05 2.50 1.57
C CYS A 235 8.25 2.54 2.54
N ARG A 236 8.63 3.73 3.02
CA ARG A 236 9.74 3.93 3.97
C ARG A 236 9.34 3.80 5.44
N CYS A 237 8.04 3.88 5.75
CA CYS A 237 7.51 4.07 7.09
C CYS A 237 8.11 3.05 8.07
N PHE A 238 7.96 1.75 7.80
CA PHE A 238 8.52 0.71 8.66
C PHE A 238 9.91 0.24 8.23
N CYS A 239 10.43 0.70 7.10
CA CYS A 239 11.75 0.31 6.60
C CYS A 239 12.86 1.18 7.20
N HIS A 240 13.07 1.08 8.52
CA HIS A 240 14.10 1.86 9.22
C HIS A 240 15.47 1.71 8.55
N SER A 241 16.11 2.86 8.30
CA SER A 241 17.46 2.93 7.76
C SER A 241 18.30 3.91 8.59
N ASN A 242 19.49 3.48 9.00
CA ASN A 242 20.42 4.27 9.81
C ASN A 242 21.09 5.41 9.02
N ASN A 243 20.95 5.43 7.68
CA ASN A 243 21.58 6.41 6.81
C ASN A 243 20.62 7.51 6.31
N ASN A 244 19.57 7.82 7.08
CA ASN A 244 18.55 8.81 6.69
C ASN A 244 17.93 8.52 5.31
N TYR A 245 17.72 7.24 4.99
CA TYR A 245 17.17 6.78 3.72
C TYR A 245 18.00 7.16 2.48
N ALA A 246 19.33 7.37 2.62
CA ALA A 246 20.20 7.71 1.50
C ALA A 246 20.20 6.66 0.38
N ASP A 247 19.96 5.39 0.71
CA ASP A 247 19.87 4.31 -0.29
C ASP A 247 18.47 4.16 -0.90
N TRP A 248 17.51 5.01 -0.52
CA TRP A 248 16.19 5.05 -1.14
C TRP A 248 16.19 6.10 -2.26
N PRO A 249 15.44 5.86 -3.35
CA PRO A 249 15.26 6.88 -4.39
C PRO A 249 14.73 8.18 -3.78
N PRO A 250 15.12 9.36 -4.28
CA PRO A 250 14.66 10.64 -3.74
C PRO A 250 13.13 10.77 -3.81
N LEU A 251 12.55 11.59 -2.93
CA LEU A 251 11.13 11.91 -3.03
C LEU A 251 10.87 12.75 -4.29
N PRO A 252 9.70 12.63 -4.92
CA PRO A 252 9.32 13.49 -6.04
C PRO A 252 9.40 14.97 -5.64
N PRO A 253 10.14 15.81 -6.40
CA PRO A 253 10.23 17.23 -6.11
C PRO A 253 8.87 17.92 -6.34
N VAL A 254 8.66 19.08 -5.71
CA VAL A 254 7.47 19.91 -5.96
C VAL A 254 7.47 20.35 -7.43
N PRO A 255 6.41 20.09 -8.21
CA PRO A 255 6.30 20.53 -9.60
C PRO A 255 6.35 22.06 -9.72
N GLU A 256 7.12 22.59 -10.69
CA GLU A 256 7.33 24.05 -10.88
C GLU A 256 6.02 24.83 -11.02
N ASN A 257 5.04 24.26 -11.73
CA ASN A 257 3.73 24.86 -11.93
C ASN A 257 2.93 25.06 -10.63
N LEU A 258 3.22 24.27 -9.60
CA LEU A 258 2.59 24.39 -8.28
C LEU A 258 3.34 25.35 -7.34
N ILE A 259 4.59 25.71 -7.65
CA ILE A 259 5.39 26.67 -6.87
C ILE A 259 4.86 28.10 -7.06
N SER A 260 4.28 28.41 -8.23
CA SER A 260 3.75 29.73 -8.56
C SER A 260 2.37 30.06 -7.96
N GLU A 261 1.64 29.08 -7.43
CA GLU A 261 0.39 29.31 -6.72
C GLU A 261 0.71 29.88 -5.32
N LYS A 262 0.03 30.94 -4.88
CA LYS A 262 0.31 31.73 -3.65
C LYS A 262 0.32 30.95 -2.32
N ASN A 263 0.07 29.64 -2.33
CA ASN A 263 0.25 28.76 -1.18
C ASN A 263 1.48 27.90 -1.41
N MET A 264 2.62 28.27 -0.80
CA MET A 264 3.86 27.49 -0.82
C MET A 264 3.55 26.05 -0.40
N LEU A 265 3.53 25.10 -1.35
CA LEU A 265 3.50 23.68 -1.03
C LEU A 265 4.74 23.36 -0.21
N GLU A 266 4.52 22.89 1.01
CA GLU A 266 5.60 22.49 1.89
C GLU A 266 5.99 21.05 1.58
N GLU A 267 7.30 20.78 1.57
CA GLU A 267 7.81 19.42 1.45
C GLU A 267 7.23 18.54 2.58
N GLU A 268 6.90 17.29 2.24
CA GLU A 268 6.51 16.30 3.24
C GLU A 268 7.67 15.38 3.59
N ILE A 269 7.78 15.05 4.88
CA ILE A 269 8.83 14.19 5.41
C ILE A 269 8.24 13.07 6.25
N LEU A 270 9.05 12.02 6.44
CA LEU A 270 8.84 10.98 7.46
C LEU A 270 9.83 11.23 8.59
N SER A 271 9.33 11.46 9.79
CA SER A 271 10.13 11.45 11.03
C SER A 271 9.83 10.20 11.83
N VAL A 272 10.87 9.52 12.31
CA VAL A 272 10.75 8.32 13.13
C VAL A 272 11.27 8.63 14.52
N LEU A 273 10.43 8.39 15.53
CA LEU A 273 10.78 8.58 16.93
C LEU A 273 10.87 7.26 17.66
N ASP A 274 11.99 7.04 18.34
CA ASP A 274 12.13 5.97 19.32
C ASP A 274 11.38 6.33 20.60
N VAL A 275 10.59 5.37 21.08
CA VAL A 275 9.82 5.47 22.32
C VAL A 275 10.50 4.60 23.38
N PRO A 276 11.02 5.20 24.46
CA PRO A 276 11.62 4.43 25.54
C PRO A 276 10.63 3.44 26.16
N ASN A 277 11.15 2.33 26.67
CA ASN A 277 10.34 1.28 27.28
C ASN A 277 9.42 1.86 28.39
N GLY A 278 8.16 1.46 28.38
CA GLY A 278 7.13 1.94 29.32
C GLY A 278 6.57 3.34 29.04
N LYS A 279 7.09 4.09 28.06
CA LYS A 279 6.62 5.46 27.76
C LYS A 279 5.49 5.50 26.74
N MET A 280 5.27 4.45 25.95
CA MET A 280 4.20 4.41 24.93
C MET A 280 2.81 4.70 25.52
N GLY A 281 2.52 4.19 26.71
CA GLY A 281 1.25 4.47 27.40
C GLY A 281 1.03 5.96 27.72
N ARG A 282 2.09 6.74 27.94
CA ARG A 282 2.01 8.20 28.17
C ARG A 282 1.72 8.97 26.88
N ILE A 283 2.23 8.49 25.76
CA ILE A 283 1.95 9.06 24.42
C ILE A 283 0.49 8.81 24.04
N ILE A 284 0.03 7.56 24.15
CA ILE A 284 -1.34 7.17 23.81
C ILE A 284 -2.32 7.86 24.76
N GLY A 285 -2.02 7.83 26.06
CA GLY A 285 -2.92 8.31 27.10
C GLY A 285 -4.13 7.40 27.30
N ARG A 286 -4.96 7.73 28.30
CA ARG A 286 -6.15 6.94 28.62
C ARG A 286 -7.12 6.92 27.44
N LYS A 287 -7.48 5.74 26.95
CA LYS A 287 -8.35 5.54 25.77
C LYS A 287 -7.87 6.27 24.50
N GLY A 288 -6.58 6.54 24.37
CA GLY A 288 -6.04 7.27 23.21
C GLY A 288 -6.25 8.79 23.25
N ALA A 289 -6.80 9.36 24.33
CA ALA A 289 -7.17 10.77 24.37
C ALA A 289 -5.98 11.72 24.14
N THR A 290 -4.79 11.36 24.61
CA THR A 290 -3.59 12.19 24.44
C THR A 290 -3.11 12.18 23.00
N ILE A 291 -3.00 10.99 22.39
CA ILE A 291 -2.55 10.92 20.99
C ILE A 291 -3.57 11.55 20.03
N LEU A 292 -4.87 11.37 20.27
CA LEU A 292 -5.92 12.02 19.47
C LEU A 292 -5.82 13.54 19.55
N ALA A 293 -5.63 14.11 20.75
CA ALA A 293 -5.46 15.55 20.89
C ALA A 293 -4.19 16.08 20.19
N ILE A 294 -3.10 15.29 20.16
CA ILE A 294 -1.89 15.65 19.40
C ILE A 294 -2.20 15.63 17.89
N LYS A 295 -2.83 14.55 17.39
CA LYS A 295 -3.25 14.44 15.98
C LYS A 295 -4.18 15.59 15.55
N ASP A 296 -5.12 15.99 16.40
CA ASP A 296 -6.00 17.14 16.12
C ASP A 296 -5.26 18.49 16.12
N SER A 297 -4.10 18.57 16.76
CA SER A 297 -3.33 19.79 16.92
C SER A 297 -2.29 20.02 15.82
N CYS A 298 -1.96 19.01 15.02
CA CYS A 298 -0.99 19.10 13.92
C CYS A 298 -1.57 18.50 12.65
N ASP A 299 -1.32 19.15 11.52
CA ASP A 299 -1.68 18.59 10.22
C ASP A 299 -0.60 17.60 9.75
N ALA A 300 -0.39 16.56 10.55
CA ALA A 300 0.56 15.47 10.30
C ALA A 300 -0.09 14.15 10.71
N GLU A 301 0.15 13.12 9.90
CA GLU A 301 -0.24 11.76 10.21
C GLU A 301 0.73 11.18 11.25
N ILE A 302 0.17 10.64 12.33
CA ILE A 302 0.96 9.99 13.38
C ILE A 302 0.54 8.52 13.45
N ILE A 303 1.46 7.65 13.08
CA ILE A 303 1.30 6.20 13.13
C ILE A 303 2.04 5.68 14.35
N ILE A 304 1.30 5.01 15.23
CA ILE A 304 1.87 4.31 16.37
C ILE A 304 2.24 2.92 15.90
N GLY A 305 3.46 2.48 16.20
CA GLY A 305 3.83 1.09 15.98
C GLY A 305 3.11 0.11 16.93
N GLY A 306 3.58 -1.12 17.00
CA GLY A 306 2.95 -2.21 17.76
C GLY A 306 2.19 -3.15 16.84
N SER A 307 0.87 -3.23 16.97
CA SER A 307 0.06 -4.09 16.09
C SER A 307 0.15 -3.72 14.61
N LYS A 308 0.60 -2.50 14.30
CA LYS A 308 0.73 -1.99 12.93
C LYS A 308 2.18 -1.80 12.47
N GLY A 309 3.19 -2.07 13.29
CA GLY A 309 4.61 -1.79 12.98
C GLY A 309 5.55 -1.99 14.18
N PRO A 310 6.80 -1.49 14.17
CA PRO A 310 7.73 -1.66 15.29
C PRO A 310 7.19 -1.13 16.64
N PRO A 311 7.12 -1.93 17.71
CA PRO A 311 6.39 -1.59 18.94
C PRO A 311 6.98 -0.40 19.73
N ASP A 312 8.24 -0.09 19.50
CA ASP A 312 9.03 0.93 20.16
C ASP A 312 9.13 2.23 19.36
N LYS A 313 8.33 2.41 18.29
CA LYS A 313 8.46 3.56 17.39
C LYS A 313 7.15 4.28 17.11
N LEU A 314 7.28 5.57 16.81
CA LEU A 314 6.25 6.41 16.20
C LEU A 314 6.75 6.91 14.86
N PHE A 315 5.84 6.98 13.89
CA PHE A 315 6.12 7.46 12.55
C PHE A 315 5.24 8.66 12.28
N ILE A 316 5.83 9.76 11.85
CA ILE A 316 5.15 11.04 11.65
C ILE A 316 5.35 11.45 10.20
N ILE A 317 4.27 11.55 9.45
CA ILE A 317 4.27 11.86 8.01
C ILE A 317 3.49 13.15 7.76
N GLY A 318 4.06 14.08 7.00
CA GLY A 318 3.36 15.30 6.59
C GLY A 318 4.31 16.48 6.37
N PRO A 319 3.76 17.71 6.26
CA PRO A 319 4.54 18.92 6.07
C PRO A 319 5.62 19.11 7.15
N VAL A 320 6.83 19.53 6.78
CA VAL A 320 7.98 19.65 7.69
C VAL A 320 7.63 20.35 9.02
N LYS A 321 7.00 21.53 8.97
CA LYS A 321 6.61 22.27 10.20
C LYS A 321 5.64 21.50 11.08
N GLN A 322 4.67 20.79 10.49
CA GLN A 322 3.67 20.02 11.22
C GLN A 322 4.30 18.77 11.85
N VAL A 323 5.20 18.12 11.13
CA VAL A 323 5.97 16.98 11.64
C VAL A 323 6.83 17.41 12.84
N ARG A 324 7.55 18.54 12.75
CA ARG A 324 8.35 19.06 13.87
C ARG A 324 7.51 19.46 15.08
N LYS A 325 6.33 20.05 14.84
CA LYS A 325 5.36 20.36 15.89
C LYS A 325 4.89 19.10 16.61
N ALA A 326 4.47 18.08 15.86
CA ALA A 326 4.07 16.78 16.41
C ALA A 326 5.21 16.13 17.20
N GLU A 327 6.43 16.18 16.67
CA GLU A 327 7.64 15.64 17.29
C GLU A 327 7.88 16.25 18.68
N ALA A 328 7.82 17.58 18.77
CA ALA A 328 7.99 18.31 20.03
C ALA A 328 6.91 17.93 21.06
N MET A 329 5.65 17.83 20.63
CA MET A 329 4.54 17.44 21.49
C MET A 329 4.71 15.99 22.02
N LEU A 330 5.14 15.07 21.16
CA LEU A 330 5.36 13.66 21.51
C LEU A 330 6.56 13.49 22.45
N ARG A 331 7.70 14.16 22.16
CA ARG A 331 8.87 14.16 23.05
C ARG A 331 8.52 14.72 24.43
N GLY A 332 7.71 15.76 24.49
CA GLY A 332 7.16 16.32 25.73
C GLY A 332 6.45 15.28 26.62
N ARG A 333 5.78 14.28 26.02
CA ARG A 333 5.08 13.22 26.77
C ARG A 333 6.00 12.10 27.26
N MET A 334 7.17 11.95 26.66
CA MET A 334 8.15 10.91 27.02
C MET A 334 9.07 11.33 28.16
N MET A 335 9.27 12.64 28.34
CA MET A 335 10.06 13.19 29.44
C MET A 335 9.45 12.80 30.80
N ASP A 336 10.31 12.52 31.77
CA ASP A 336 9.87 12.43 33.16
C ASP A 336 9.64 13.84 33.66
N ILE A 337 8.39 14.10 34.08
CA ILE A 337 8.07 15.33 34.79
C ILE A 337 8.64 15.12 36.21
N PRO A 338 9.51 16.04 36.69
CA PRO A 338 10.15 15.91 37.99
C PRO A 338 9.16 15.85 39.16
#